data_AF-A0A7Y5EAE4-F1
#
_entry.id   AF-A0A7Y5EAE4-F1
#
_cell.length_a   1.000
_cell.length_b   1.000
_cell.length_c   1.000
_cell.angle_alpha   90.00
_cell.angle_beta   90.00
_cell.angle_gamma   90.00
#
_symmetry.space_group_name_H-M   'P 1'
#
loop_
_entity.id
_entity.type
_entity.pdbx_description
1 polymer ?
#
loop_
_entity_poly.entity_id
_entity_poly.type
_entity_poly.pdbx_seq_one_letter_code
_entity_poly.pdbx_strand_id
1 'polypeptide(L)' 'MTRQDLRDDIIAYMSKPELSARGWYCTWWFRHHLQHGAIGTRKIRQELDRMEKLGLVVSDKSQSNNTLWQLAPAKVTP' A
#
# COMPACT_ATOMS: atom_id res chain seq x y z
N MET A 1 15.31 8.75 3.35
CA MET A 1 14.03 8.01 3.42
C MET A 1 14.10 7.02 4.56
N THR A 2 13.46 7.37 5.67
CA THR A 2 13.23 6.41 6.74
C THR A 2 12.12 5.45 6.32
N ARG A 3 11.98 4.34 7.05
CA ARG A 3 10.85 3.42 6.88
C ARG A 3 9.51 4.13 7.15
N GLN A 4 9.51 5.08 8.09
CA GLN A 4 8.32 5.82 8.48
C GLN A 4 7.85 6.71 7.33
N ASP A 5 8.77 7.42 6.67
CA ASP A 5 8.47 8.24 5.49
C ASP A 5 7.80 7.40 4.38
N LEU A 6 8.34 6.19 4.09
CA LEU A 6 7.76 5.30 3.07
C LEU A 6 6.35 4.85 3.42
N ARG A 7 6.09 4.57 4.70
CA ARG A 7 4.78 4.16 5.16
C ARG A 7 3.78 5.31 5.03
N ASP A 8 4.16 6.50 5.46
CA ASP A 8 3.29 7.67 5.42
C ASP A 8 2.95 8.04 3.97
N ASP A 9 3.92 7.93 3.07
CA ASP A 9 3.73 8.07 1.62
C ASP A 9 2.72 7.04 1.06
N ILE A 10 2.85 5.77 1.43
CA ILE A 10 1.92 4.69 1.02
C ILE A 10 0.50 5.01 1.52
N ILE A 11 0.35 5.40 2.79
CA ILE A 11 -0.95 5.72 3.38
C ILE A 11 -1.57 6.95 2.70
N ALA A 12 -0.79 8.01 2.50
CA ALA A 12 -1.24 9.22 1.83
C ALA A 12 -1.69 8.95 0.38
N TYR A 13 -0.99 8.05 -0.31
CA TYR A 13 -1.38 7.62 -1.66
C TYR A 13 -2.68 6.80 -1.65
N MET A 14 -2.83 5.84 -0.74
CA MET A 14 -4.03 4.98 -0.65
C MET A 14 -5.25 5.70 -0.08
N SER A 15 -5.06 6.84 0.59
CA SER A 15 -6.15 7.69 1.10
C SER A 15 -6.85 8.52 0.02
N LYS A 16 -6.44 8.36 -1.25
CA LYS A 16 -7.00 9.05 -2.42
C LYS A 16 -7.92 8.09 -3.20
N PRO A 17 -9.18 7.90 -2.77
CA PRO A 17 -10.08 6.90 -3.33
C PRO A 17 -10.38 7.10 -4.82
N GLU A 18 -10.21 8.31 -5.34
CA GLU A 18 -10.35 8.65 -6.76
C GLU A 18 -9.31 7.96 -7.65
N LEU A 19 -8.17 7.51 -7.09
CA LEU A 19 -7.08 6.89 -7.83
C LEU A 19 -7.25 5.37 -8.01
N SER A 20 -8.29 4.77 -7.42
CA SER A 20 -8.52 3.34 -7.49
C SER A 20 -10.00 2.96 -7.51
N ALA A 21 -10.36 2.03 -8.39
CA ALA A 21 -11.66 1.37 -8.32
C ALA A 21 -11.80 0.61 -6.99
N ARG A 22 -12.72 1.09 -6.13
CA ARG A 22 -13.03 0.51 -4.81
C ARG A 22 -11.88 0.52 -3.79
N GLY A 23 -10.83 1.31 -4.02
CA GLY A 23 -9.72 1.48 -3.08
C GLY A 23 -8.67 0.35 -3.09
N TRP A 24 -8.64 -0.48 -4.15
CA TRP A 24 -7.62 -1.51 -4.36
C TRP A 24 -6.46 -1.03 -5.24
N TYR A 25 -5.24 -1.07 -4.72
CA TYR A 25 -4.04 -0.57 -5.38
C TYR A 25 -3.11 -1.73 -5.71
N CYS A 26 -2.64 -1.81 -6.95
CA CYS A 26 -1.62 -2.80 -7.28
C CYS A 26 -0.22 -2.36 -6.81
N THR A 27 0.63 -3.33 -6.49
CA THR A 27 2.00 -3.05 -5.99
C THR A 27 2.80 -2.15 -6.93
N TRP A 28 2.57 -2.25 -8.24
CA TRP A 28 3.32 -1.47 -9.23
C TRP A 28 2.88 0.00 -9.29
N TRP A 29 1.63 0.33 -8.94
CA TRP A 29 1.16 1.73 -8.94
C TRP A 29 1.94 2.62 -7.96
N PHE A 30 2.30 2.08 -6.79
CA PHE A 30 3.13 2.79 -5.82
C PHE A 30 4.49 3.22 -6.39
N ARG A 31 5.08 2.41 -7.28
CA ARG A 31 6.34 2.77 -7.94
C ARG A 31 6.22 4.05 -8.76
N HIS A 32 5.07 4.32 -9.36
CA HIS A 32 4.88 5.47 -10.25
C HIS A 32 4.43 6.74 -9.54
N HIS A 33 3.80 6.60 -8.37
CA HIS A 33 3.11 7.71 -7.70
C HIS A 33 3.77 8.15 -6.40
N LEU A 34 4.57 7.30 -5.77
CA LEU A 34 5.38 7.74 -4.64
C LEU A 34 6.58 8.53 -5.18
N GLN A 35 6.86 9.70 -4.59
CA GLN A 35 7.99 10.58 -4.98
C GLN A 35 9.33 9.83 -5.03
N HIS A 36 9.39 8.69 -4.36
CA HIS A 36 10.56 7.82 -4.27
C HIS A 36 10.40 6.48 -4.99
N GLY A 37 9.68 6.44 -6.11
CA GLY A 37 9.51 5.27 -6.98
C GLY A 37 10.82 4.52 -7.35
N ALA A 38 11.96 5.22 -7.29
CA ALA A 38 13.31 4.67 -7.48
C ALA A 38 13.78 3.74 -6.34
N ILE A 39 13.13 3.74 -5.18
CA ILE A 39 13.40 2.82 -4.05
C ILE A 39 13.15 1.36 -4.46
N GLY A 40 12.33 1.16 -5.50
CA GLY A 40 12.12 -0.13 -6.15
C GLY A 40 10.97 -0.92 -5.55
N THR A 41 10.24 -1.63 -6.43
CA THR A 41 9.05 -2.42 -6.09
C THR A 41 9.28 -3.40 -4.93
N ARG A 42 10.50 -3.93 -4.77
CA ARG A 42 10.83 -4.86 -3.68
C ARG A 42 10.69 -4.24 -2.30
N LYS A 43 11.19 -3.02 -2.10
CA LYS A 43 11.14 -2.34 -0.79
C LYS A 43 9.72 -1.88 -0.45
N ILE A 44 8.97 -1.42 -1.46
CA ILE A 44 7.54 -1.11 -1.33
C ILE A 44 6.77 -2.36 -0.88
N ARG A 45 6.97 -3.49 -1.58
CA ARG A 45 6.33 -4.77 -1.22
C ARG A 45 6.69 -5.20 0.20
N GLN A 46 7.96 -5.11 0.60
CA GLN A 46 8.39 -5.45 1.96
C GLN A 46 7.71 -4.59 3.03
N GLU A 47 7.47 -3.30 2.77
CA GLU A 47 6.74 -2.46 3.73
C GLU A 47 5.24 -2.75 3.71
N LEU A 48 4.63 -3.01 2.54
CA LEU A 48 3.23 -3.46 2.45
C LEU A 48 2.99 -4.78 3.21
N ASP A 49 3.88 -5.76 3.06
CA ASP A 49 3.85 -7.02 3.80
C ASP A 49 3.94 -6.79 5.33
N ARG A 50 4.71 -5.79 5.77
CA ARG A 50 4.77 -5.41 7.20
C ARG A 50 3.52 -4.68 7.65
N MET A 51 2.99 -3.77 6.84
CA MET A 51 1.75 -3.05 7.12
C MET A 51 0.57 -4.03 7.24
N GLU A 52 0.53 -5.09 6.42
CA GLU A 52 -0.44 -6.18 6.53
C GLU A 52 -0.32 -6.89 7.89
N LYS A 53 0.89 -7.27 8.30
CA LYS A 53 1.13 -7.87 9.63
C LYS A 53 0.73 -6.96 10.79
N LEU A 54 0.79 -5.64 10.61
CA LEU A 54 0.36 -4.63 11.58
C LEU A 54 -1.14 -4.33 11.51
N GLY A 55 -1.88 -4.91 10.57
CA GLY A 55 -3.30 -4.65 10.38
C GLY A 55 -3.63 -3.27 9.79
N LEU A 56 -2.65 -2.62 9.16
CA LEU A 56 -2.83 -1.30 8.51
C LEU A 56 -3.38 -1.41 7.09
N VAL A 57 -3.12 -2.52 6.41
CA VAL A 57 -3.62 -2.83 5.07
C VAL A 57 -4.12 -4.27 5.02
N VAL A 58 -4.99 -4.53 4.05
CA VAL A 58 -5.40 -5.88 3.64
C VAL A 58 -4.88 -6.16 2.24
N SER A 59 -4.60 -7.44 1.95
CA SER A 59 -4.18 -7.87 0.61
C SER A 59 -5.20 -8.80 -0.05
N ASP A 60 -5.35 -8.64 -1.35
CA ASP A 60 -5.99 -9.62 -2.23
C ASP A 60 -4.91 -10.22 -3.15
N LYS A 61 -4.72 -11.54 -3.00
CA LYS A 61 -3.71 -12.36 -3.69
C LYS A 61 -4.36 -13.33 -4.68
N SER A 62 -5.60 -13.08 -5.10
CA SER A 62 -6.33 -13.90 -6.08
C SER A 62 -5.65 -13.94 -7.45
N GLN A 63 -4.90 -12.89 -7.81
CA GLN A 63 -4.11 -12.84 -9.04
C GLN A 63 -2.70 -13.41 -8.80
N SER A 64 -2.25 -14.29 -9.69
CA SER A 64 -0.92 -14.91 -9.59
C SER A 64 0.24 -13.94 -9.85
N ASN A 65 -0.01 -12.90 -10.66
CA ASN A 65 0.99 -11.92 -11.08
C ASN A 65 0.96 -10.61 -10.28
N ASN A 66 -0.01 -10.44 -9.37
CA ASN A 66 -0.22 -9.17 -8.69
C ASN A 66 -0.88 -9.35 -7.33
N THR A 67 -0.52 -8.49 -6.40
CA THR A 67 -1.20 -8.36 -5.11
C THR A 67 -1.84 -6.99 -5.08
N LEU A 68 -3.14 -6.97 -4.84
CA LEU A 68 -3.90 -5.75 -4.59
C LEU A 68 -3.88 -5.45 -3.11
N TRP A 69 -3.81 -4.18 -2.78
CA TRP A 69 -3.70 -3.67 -1.43
C TRP A 69 -4.78 -2.64 -1.17
N GLN A 70 -5.38 -2.66 0.01
CA GLN A 70 -6.34 -1.65 0.44
C GLN A 70 -6.03 -1.26 1.88
N LEU A 71 -6.28 0.00 2.26
CA LEU A 71 -6.20 0.40 3.66
C LEU A 71 -7.19 -0.43 4.46
N ALA A 72 -6.74 -1.00 5.58
CA ALA A 72 -7.65 -1.69 6.46
C ALA A 72 -8.72 -0.69 6.91
N PRO A 73 -10.02 -1.07 6.94
CA PRO A 73 -11.02 -0.21 7.54
C PRO A 73 -10.56 0.11 8.95
N ALA A 74 -10.56 1.40 9.32
CA ALA A 74 -10.20 1.81 10.67
C ALA A 74 -11.00 0.91 11.61
N LYS A 75 -10.30 0.09 12.42
CA LYS A 75 -10.98 -0.58 13.52
C LYS A 75 -11.54 0.55 14.36
N VAL A 76 -12.84 0.78 14.24
CA VAL A 76 -13.61 1.54 15.19
C VAL A 76 -13.51 0.71 16.45
N THR A 77 -12.52 1.00 17.29
CA THR A 77 -12.50 0.51 18.65
C THR A 77 -13.73 1.13 19.31
N PRO A 78 -14.72 0.35 19.76
CA PRO A 78 -15.88 0.88 20.48
C PRO A 78 -15.46 1.63 21.74
#